data_AF-A0A6L4ZGU9-F1
#
_entry.id   AF-A0A6L4ZGU9-F1
#
_cell.length_a   1.000
_cell.length_b   1.000
_cell.length_c   1.000
_cell.angle_alpha   90.00
_cell.angle_beta   90.00
_cell.angle_gamma   90.00
#
_symmetry.space_group_name_H-M   'P 1'
#
loop_
_entity.id
_entity.type
_entity.pdbx_description
1 polymer ?
#
loop_
_entity_poly.entity_id
_entity_poly.type
_entity_poly.pdbx_seq_one_letter_code
_entity_poly.pdbx_strand_id
1 'polypeptide(L)'
;EAIIENQFRRCGALAPAYNSIVGSGPNTTILHYVENNRQIQDNELLLVDAGAEYEYYCSDITRTYPANGRFTAAQREIYEIVLAAQLAAIEKVKPGLVFDDIHNTALNMIVDGLLGLGLLTGEREELIKEKKHEKFFMHRTSHWLGTDTHDVGKYKIQEESHKLESGMLITKHGAEILTSRAPKQVNELETIIGRRN
;
A
#
# COMPACT_ATOMS: atom_id res chain seq x y z
N GLU A 1 3.48 8.38 15.08
CA GLU A 1 4.42 7.33 15.51
C GLU A 1 4.10 6.82 16.91
N ALA A 2 4.32 7.61 17.97
CA ALA A 2 4.17 7.17 19.37
C ALA A 2 2.84 6.44 19.70
N ILE A 3 1.70 6.91 19.19
CA ILE A 3 0.39 6.24 19.42
C ILE A 3 0.38 4.82 18.84
N ILE A 4 0.95 4.63 17.65
CA ILE A 4 0.96 3.35 16.92
C ILE A 4 1.86 2.36 17.66
N GLU A 5 3.09 2.76 17.95
CA GLU A 5 4.05 1.88 18.62
C GLU A 5 3.65 1.56 20.06
N ASN A 6 3.00 2.49 20.75
CA ASN A 6 2.39 2.20 22.04
C ASN A 6 1.31 1.11 21.92
N GLN A 7 0.49 1.13 20.86
CA GLN A 7 -0.49 0.06 20.65
C GLN A 7 0.17 -1.28 20.33
N PHE A 8 1.24 -1.28 19.52
CA PHE A 8 2.02 -2.49 19.27
C PHE A 8 2.47 -3.13 20.59
N ARG A 9 3.14 -2.34 21.44
CA ARG A 9 3.63 -2.81 22.76
C ARG A 9 2.51 -3.27 23.68
N ARG A 10 1.39 -2.55 23.73
CA ARG A 10 0.22 -2.92 24.53
C ARG A 10 -0.40 -4.26 24.09
N CYS A 11 -0.28 -4.60 22.81
CA CYS A 11 -0.74 -5.86 22.24
C CYS A 11 0.32 -6.97 22.28
N GLY A 12 1.46 -6.76 22.96
CA GLY A 12 2.49 -7.78 23.15
C GLY A 12 3.56 -7.85 22.05
N ALA A 13 3.56 -6.93 21.08
CA ALA A 13 4.65 -6.84 20.11
C ALA A 13 5.92 -6.30 20.78
N LEU A 14 7.08 -6.85 20.38
CA LEU A 14 8.37 -6.49 20.96
C LEU A 14 8.82 -5.10 20.48
N ALA A 15 8.60 -4.84 19.19
CA ALA A 15 9.07 -3.66 18.47
C ALA A 15 8.19 -3.43 17.22
N PRO A 16 8.29 -2.26 16.58
CA PRO A 16 7.89 -2.15 15.19
C PRO A 16 8.79 -3.03 14.29
N ALA A 17 8.25 -3.58 13.21
CA ALA A 17 8.96 -4.45 12.27
C ALA A 17 9.96 -3.67 11.37
N TYR A 18 9.77 -2.36 11.26
CA TYR A 18 10.59 -1.41 10.54
C TYR A 18 10.33 -0.01 11.10
N ASN A 19 11.17 0.98 10.76
CA ASN A 19 10.94 2.36 11.21
C ASN A 19 9.58 2.87 10.71
N SER A 20 8.70 3.21 11.64
CA SER A 20 7.37 3.76 11.33
C SER A 20 7.50 5.00 10.45
N ILE A 21 6.77 5.05 9.35
CA ILE A 21 6.68 6.20 8.44
C ILE A 21 5.39 6.96 8.75
N VAL A 22 5.50 8.24 9.08
CA VAL A 22 4.36 9.13 9.34
C VAL A 22 4.54 10.42 8.55
N GLY A 23 4.27 10.34 7.25
CA GLY A 23 4.44 11.45 6.31
C GLY A 23 3.18 12.29 6.19
N SER A 24 3.27 13.60 6.42
CA SER A 24 2.20 14.57 6.17
C SER A 24 2.49 15.44 4.95
N GLY A 25 1.47 15.76 4.15
CA GLY A 25 1.60 16.70 3.04
C GLY A 25 2.67 16.26 2.05
N PRO A 26 3.65 17.10 1.67
CA PRO A 26 4.73 16.70 0.75
C PRO A 26 5.54 15.47 1.19
N ASN A 27 5.60 15.17 2.48
CA ASN A 27 6.35 14.01 2.96
C ASN A 27 5.68 12.68 2.62
N THR A 28 4.41 12.67 2.18
CA THR A 28 3.76 11.46 1.66
C THR A 28 4.36 10.98 0.33
N THR A 29 5.19 11.79 -0.33
CA THR A 29 5.86 11.42 -1.60
C THR A 29 7.31 10.97 -1.39
N ILE A 30 7.77 10.85 -0.14
CA ILE A 30 9.08 10.29 0.21
C ILE A 30 8.84 8.87 0.74
N LEU A 31 9.20 7.86 -0.05
CA LEU A 31 8.79 6.46 0.21
C LEU A 31 9.19 5.95 1.59
N HIS A 32 10.40 6.28 2.07
CA HIS A 32 10.88 5.89 3.40
C HIS A 32 11.13 7.13 4.28
N TYR A 33 10.11 7.98 4.44
CA TYR A 33 10.17 9.14 5.33
C TYR A 33 10.09 8.71 6.80
N VAL A 34 11.21 8.75 7.51
CA VAL A 34 11.30 8.35 8.93
C VAL A 34 11.56 9.51 9.88
N GLU A 35 11.72 10.73 9.37
CA GLU A 35 12.04 11.90 10.22
C GLU A 35 10.88 12.29 11.15
N ASN A 36 9.63 12.04 10.71
CA ASN A 36 8.41 12.16 11.52
C ASN A 36 8.28 13.44 12.37
N ASN A 37 8.89 14.54 11.93
CA ASN A 37 9.10 15.76 12.72
C ASN A 37 8.36 17.00 12.16
N ARG A 38 7.57 16.83 11.09
CA ARG A 38 6.78 17.90 10.50
C ARG A 38 5.44 18.04 11.20
N GLN A 39 5.07 19.28 11.53
CA GLN A 39 3.71 19.58 11.98
C GLN A 39 2.71 19.33 10.85
N ILE A 40 1.73 18.45 11.12
CA ILE A 40 0.62 18.14 10.21
C ILE A 40 -0.23 19.40 10.03
N GLN A 41 -0.54 19.76 8.78
CA GLN A 41 -1.39 20.92 8.46
C GLN A 41 -2.82 20.49 8.10
N ASP A 42 -3.75 21.43 8.21
CA ASP A 42 -5.12 21.25 7.74
C ASP A 42 -5.16 21.01 6.22
N ASN A 43 -6.15 20.24 5.77
CA ASN A 43 -6.34 19.79 4.38
C ASN A 43 -5.17 18.99 3.76
N GLU A 44 -4.20 18.53 4.55
CA GLU A 44 -3.17 17.61 4.05
C GLU A 44 -3.61 16.15 4.14
N LEU A 45 -2.98 15.30 3.33
CA LEU A 45 -3.00 13.86 3.56
C LEU A 45 -1.93 13.49 4.59
N LEU A 46 -2.24 12.48 5.39
CA LEU A 46 -1.32 11.76 6.24
C LEU A 46 -1.19 10.34 5.68
N LEU A 47 0.03 9.94 5.34
CA LEU A 47 0.40 8.57 4.98
C LEU A 47 1.12 7.95 6.18
N VAL A 48 0.55 6.87 6.69
CA VAL A 48 1.12 6.07 7.78
C VAL A 48 1.47 4.71 7.23
N ASP A 49 2.74 4.37 7.25
CA ASP A 49 3.24 3.03 6.96
C ASP A 49 3.93 2.48 8.21
N ALA A 50 3.30 1.49 8.83
CA ALA A 50 3.78 0.94 10.09
C ALA A 50 3.30 -0.49 10.29
N GLY A 51 4.20 -1.28 10.88
CA GLY A 51 3.99 -2.69 11.16
C GLY A 51 4.62 -3.09 12.48
N ALA A 52 4.00 -4.04 13.17
CA ALA A 52 4.53 -4.63 14.39
C ALA A 52 5.30 -5.92 14.09
N GLU A 53 6.33 -6.20 14.88
CA GLU A 53 6.94 -7.53 14.99
C GLU A 53 6.36 -8.25 16.21
N TYR A 54 5.67 -9.36 15.95
CA TYR A 54 5.04 -10.19 16.98
C TYR A 54 5.48 -11.64 16.82
N GLU A 55 6.04 -12.22 17.87
CA GLU A 55 6.60 -13.59 17.86
C GLU A 55 7.52 -13.85 16.65
N TYR A 56 8.38 -12.86 16.33
CA TYR A 56 9.31 -12.86 15.20
C TYR A 56 8.69 -12.77 13.80
N TYR A 57 7.38 -12.57 13.69
CA TYR A 57 6.72 -12.31 12.40
C TYR A 57 6.39 -10.82 12.25
N CYS A 58 6.68 -10.29 11.07
CA CYS A 58 6.41 -8.92 10.70
C CYS A 58 4.97 -8.77 10.17
N SER A 59 4.36 -7.62 10.50
CA SER A 59 3.21 -7.09 9.78
C SER A 59 3.65 -5.84 9.01
N ASP A 60 2.90 -5.48 7.97
CA ASP A 60 3.18 -4.32 7.12
C ASP A 60 1.84 -3.74 6.65
N ILE A 61 1.55 -2.49 7.05
CA ILE A 61 0.29 -1.82 6.74
C ILE A 61 0.55 -0.35 6.45
N THR A 62 0.26 0.05 5.21
CA THR A 62 0.10 1.47 4.85
C THR A 62 -1.38 1.90 4.84
N ARG A 63 -1.69 3.07 5.39
CA ARG A 63 -2.96 3.80 5.19
C ARG A 63 -2.71 5.28 4.95
N THR A 64 -3.44 5.84 3.99
CA THR A 64 -3.43 7.27 3.68
C THR A 64 -4.82 7.85 3.93
N TYR A 65 -4.91 9.00 4.60
CA TYR A 65 -6.18 9.63 4.95
C TYR A 65 -6.02 11.14 5.18
N PRO A 66 -7.11 11.93 5.06
CA PRO A 66 -7.07 13.37 5.28
C PRO A 66 -6.87 13.68 6.77
N ALA A 67 -5.92 14.58 7.07
CA ALA A 67 -5.62 15.00 8.43
C ALA A 67 -6.83 15.62 9.14
N ASN A 68 -7.72 16.27 8.40
CA ASN A 68 -8.93 16.90 8.92
C ASN A 68 -10.21 16.05 8.75
N GLY A 69 -10.06 14.79 8.33
CA GLY A 69 -11.16 13.84 8.23
C GLY A 69 -12.06 13.96 7.00
N ARG A 70 -11.77 14.85 6.04
CA ARG A 70 -12.47 14.91 4.76
C ARG A 70 -11.51 14.99 3.59
N PHE A 71 -11.70 14.12 2.60
CA PHE A 71 -10.91 14.20 1.38
C PHE A 71 -11.35 15.42 0.56
N THR A 72 -10.38 16.17 0.05
CA THR A 72 -10.68 17.09 -1.06
C THR A 72 -10.98 16.29 -2.33
N ALA A 73 -11.59 16.93 -3.34
CA ALA A 73 -11.89 16.27 -4.62
C ALA A 73 -10.62 15.63 -5.25
N ALA A 74 -9.53 16.40 -5.35
CA ALA A 74 -8.28 15.90 -5.92
C ALA A 74 -7.64 14.77 -5.09
N GLN A 75 -7.70 14.85 -3.74
CA GLN A 75 -7.21 13.76 -2.90
C GLN A 75 -8.02 12.48 -3.09
N ARG A 76 -9.35 12.63 -3.20
CA ARG A 76 -10.27 11.52 -3.42
C ARG A 76 -10.05 10.84 -4.77
N GLU A 77 -9.87 11.61 -5.84
CA GLU A 77 -9.61 11.08 -7.18
C GLU A 77 -8.39 10.17 -7.21
N ILE A 78 -7.26 10.62 -6.64
CA ILE A 78 -6.04 9.80 -6.55
C ILE A 78 -6.23 8.61 -5.61
N TYR A 79 -6.88 8.82 -4.46
CA TYR A 79 -7.12 7.74 -3.50
C TYR A 79 -7.95 6.60 -4.09
N GLU A 80 -9.02 6.92 -4.81
CA GLU A 80 -9.91 5.93 -5.42
C GLU A 80 -9.21 5.15 -6.54
N ILE A 81 -8.30 5.78 -7.31
CA ILE A 81 -7.44 5.07 -8.29
C ILE A 81 -6.56 4.03 -7.57
N VAL A 82 -5.87 4.44 -6.50
CA VAL A 82 -4.99 3.54 -5.73
C VAL A 82 -5.79 2.41 -5.08
N LEU A 83 -6.96 2.71 -4.51
CA LEU A 83 -7.85 1.71 -3.92
C LEU A 83 -8.35 0.71 -4.96
N ALA A 84 -8.77 1.18 -6.13
CA ALA A 84 -9.21 0.30 -7.22
C ALA A 84 -8.08 -0.61 -7.72
N ALA A 85 -6.87 -0.05 -7.89
CA ALA A 85 -5.70 -0.83 -8.27
C ALA A 85 -5.33 -1.89 -7.22
N GLN A 86 -5.39 -1.56 -5.93
CA GLN A 86 -5.16 -2.51 -4.84
C GLN A 86 -6.19 -3.65 -4.85
N LEU A 87 -7.48 -3.33 -4.96
CA LEU A 87 -8.55 -4.33 -4.94
C LEU A 87 -8.46 -5.27 -6.15
N ALA A 88 -8.21 -4.73 -7.35
CA ALA A 88 -8.04 -5.54 -8.56
C ALA A 88 -6.81 -6.47 -8.47
N ALA A 89 -5.70 -6.00 -7.89
CA ALA A 89 -4.52 -6.82 -7.68
C ALA A 89 -4.80 -7.95 -6.68
N ILE A 90 -5.45 -7.66 -5.55
CA ILE A 90 -5.85 -8.66 -4.54
C ILE A 90 -6.75 -9.74 -5.15
N GLU A 91 -7.75 -9.35 -5.94
CA GLU A 91 -8.71 -10.27 -6.54
C GLU A 91 -8.05 -11.33 -7.45
N LYS A 92 -6.94 -10.98 -8.10
CA LYS A 92 -6.20 -11.94 -8.94
C LYS A 92 -5.43 -12.98 -8.14
N VAL A 93 -5.04 -12.69 -6.89
CA VAL A 93 -4.13 -13.53 -6.10
C VAL A 93 -4.78 -14.88 -5.80
N LYS A 94 -4.25 -15.93 -6.46
CA LYS A 94 -4.64 -17.33 -6.27
C LYS A 94 -3.49 -18.25 -6.70
N PRO A 95 -3.49 -19.53 -6.31
CA PRO A 95 -2.46 -20.47 -6.73
C PRO A 95 -2.37 -20.56 -8.26
N GLY A 96 -1.15 -20.61 -8.78
CA GLY A 96 -0.85 -20.66 -10.21
C GLY A 96 -0.74 -19.32 -10.91
N LEU A 97 -1.12 -18.20 -10.28
CA LEU A 97 -0.86 -16.86 -10.82
C LEU A 97 0.65 -16.58 -10.86
N VAL A 98 1.13 -15.91 -11.90
CA VAL A 98 2.51 -15.40 -11.96
C VAL A 98 2.65 -14.18 -11.05
N PHE A 99 3.67 -14.14 -10.20
CA PHE A 99 3.85 -13.07 -9.20
C PHE A 99 3.85 -11.66 -9.82
N ASP A 100 4.52 -11.48 -10.97
CA ASP A 100 4.57 -10.19 -11.67
C ASP A 100 3.19 -9.71 -12.18
N ASP A 101 2.23 -10.62 -12.40
CA ASP A 101 0.89 -10.26 -12.85
C ASP A 101 0.11 -9.47 -11.78
N ILE A 102 0.47 -9.60 -10.51
CA ILE A 102 -0.08 -8.77 -9.42
C ILE A 102 0.28 -7.30 -9.69
N HIS A 103 1.58 -7.03 -9.89
CA HIS A 103 2.07 -5.69 -10.16
C HIS A 103 1.53 -5.14 -11.47
N ASN A 104 1.54 -5.94 -12.53
CA ASN A 104 1.02 -5.53 -13.84
C ASN A 104 -0.46 -5.15 -13.76
N THR A 105 -1.25 -5.84 -12.94
CA THR A 105 -2.67 -5.51 -12.75
C THR A 105 -2.86 -4.16 -12.07
N ALA A 106 -2.14 -3.91 -10.98
CA ALA A 106 -2.17 -2.61 -10.32
C ALA A 106 -1.65 -1.49 -11.23
N LEU A 107 -0.55 -1.74 -11.96
CA LEU A 107 0.06 -0.77 -12.85
C LEU A 107 -0.90 -0.33 -13.97
N ASN A 108 -1.58 -1.26 -14.62
CA ASN A 108 -2.57 -0.92 -15.66
C ASN A 108 -3.69 -0.03 -15.10
N MET A 109 -4.25 -0.38 -13.94
CA MET A 109 -5.29 0.43 -13.28
C MET A 109 -4.81 1.83 -12.93
N ILE A 110 -3.57 1.96 -12.45
CA ILE A 110 -2.96 3.26 -12.13
C ILE A 110 -2.77 4.08 -13.41
N VAL A 111 -2.24 3.50 -14.48
CA VAL A 111 -2.03 4.21 -15.76
C VAL A 111 -3.37 4.67 -16.35
N ASP A 112 -4.38 3.81 -16.35
CA ASP A 112 -5.74 4.16 -16.81
C ASP A 112 -6.32 5.33 -16.00
N GLY A 113 -6.15 5.29 -14.66
CA GLY A 113 -6.57 6.39 -13.78
C GLY A 113 -5.82 7.71 -14.07
N LEU A 114 -4.50 7.65 -14.24
CA LEU A 114 -3.68 8.83 -14.55
C LEU A 114 -4.00 9.42 -15.94
N LEU A 115 -4.33 8.58 -16.93
CA LEU A 115 -4.85 9.01 -18.22
C LEU A 115 -6.20 9.71 -18.07
N GLY A 116 -7.11 9.13 -17.28
CA GLY A 116 -8.44 9.70 -17.01
C GLY A 116 -8.38 11.08 -16.34
N LEU A 117 -7.37 11.33 -15.51
CA LEU A 117 -7.12 12.64 -14.89
C LEU A 117 -6.28 13.60 -15.76
N GLY A 118 -5.81 13.15 -16.92
CA GLY A 118 -4.91 13.94 -17.79
C GLY A 118 -3.50 14.16 -17.21
N LEU A 119 -3.10 13.38 -16.21
CA LEU A 119 -1.73 13.41 -15.63
C LEU A 119 -0.72 12.66 -16.50
N LEU A 120 -1.21 11.74 -17.33
CA LEU A 120 -0.50 11.16 -18.46
C LEU A 120 -1.27 11.47 -19.75
N THR A 121 -0.56 11.52 -20.87
CA THR A 121 -1.14 11.70 -22.21
C THR A 121 -0.40 10.81 -23.19
N GLY A 122 -1.13 10.05 -24.01
CA GLY A 122 -0.60 9.12 -25.00
C GLY A 122 -1.25 7.75 -24.91
N GLU A 123 -0.70 6.78 -25.66
CA GLU A 123 -1.19 5.40 -25.68
C GLU A 123 -0.67 4.62 -24.46
N ARG A 124 -1.57 3.88 -23.79
CA ARG A 124 -1.29 3.18 -22.53
C ARG A 124 -0.09 2.25 -22.62
N GLU A 125 -0.05 1.42 -23.65
CA GLU A 125 0.99 0.40 -23.84
C GLU A 125 2.36 1.05 -24.03
N GLU A 126 2.42 2.20 -24.71
CA GLU A 126 3.65 2.97 -24.89
C GLU A 126 4.12 3.61 -23.58
N LEU A 127 3.19 4.21 -22.81
CA LEU A 127 3.49 4.81 -21.50
C LEU A 127 4.05 3.79 -20.51
N ILE A 128 3.53 2.56 -20.53
CA ILE A 128 4.03 1.45 -19.70
C ILE A 128 5.40 1.00 -20.19
N LYS A 129 5.57 0.76 -21.50
CA LYS A 129 6.84 0.32 -22.10
C LYS A 129 7.97 1.32 -21.86
N GLU A 130 7.68 2.61 -21.99
CA GLU A 130 8.63 3.70 -21.75
C GLU A 130 8.74 4.11 -20.28
N LYS A 131 8.03 3.41 -19.38
CA LYS A 131 8.08 3.64 -17.93
C LYS A 131 7.71 5.07 -17.50
N LYS A 132 6.87 5.76 -18.27
CA LYS A 132 6.44 7.14 -17.94
C LYS A 132 5.65 7.22 -16.63
N HIS A 133 5.02 6.11 -16.24
CA HIS A 133 4.34 5.96 -14.97
C HIS A 133 5.28 6.04 -13.75
N GLU A 134 6.58 5.77 -13.89
CA GLU A 134 7.54 5.79 -12.76
C GLU A 134 7.67 7.19 -12.12
N LYS A 135 7.24 8.25 -12.81
CA LYS A 135 7.11 9.58 -12.19
C LYS A 135 6.11 9.60 -11.01
N PHE A 136 5.09 8.74 -11.05
CA PHE A 136 4.00 8.69 -10.08
C PHE A 136 4.00 7.39 -9.25
N PHE A 137 4.48 6.29 -9.84
CA PHE A 137 4.49 4.97 -9.22
C PHE A 137 5.80 4.24 -9.58
N MET A 138 6.82 4.42 -8.76
CA MET A 138 8.22 4.00 -9.01
C MET A 138 8.62 2.70 -8.31
N HIS A 139 7.75 2.13 -7.47
CA HIS A 139 8.05 0.94 -6.68
C HIS A 139 7.16 -0.24 -7.07
N ARG A 140 7.48 -1.42 -6.53
CA ARG A 140 6.72 -2.65 -6.76
C ARG A 140 5.46 -2.68 -5.87
N THR A 141 4.46 -3.44 -6.31
CA THR A 141 3.18 -3.57 -5.60
C THR A 141 3.23 -4.58 -4.45
N SER A 142 4.20 -5.50 -4.46
CA SER A 142 4.23 -6.62 -3.52
C SER A 142 5.65 -7.12 -3.29
N HIS A 143 5.87 -7.69 -2.11
CA HIS A 143 7.05 -8.42 -1.68
C HIS A 143 6.61 -9.58 -0.79
N TRP A 144 7.52 -10.52 -0.51
CA TRP A 144 7.33 -11.52 0.54
C TRP A 144 7.36 -10.86 1.91
N LEU A 145 6.57 -11.41 2.84
CA LEU A 145 6.43 -10.95 4.20
C LEU A 145 6.39 -12.17 5.13
N GLY A 146 7.21 -12.15 6.17
CA GLY A 146 7.34 -13.25 7.10
C GLY A 146 8.14 -12.83 8.31
N THR A 147 9.29 -13.47 8.56
CA THR A 147 10.14 -13.11 9.70
C THR A 147 10.93 -11.83 9.49
N ASP A 148 11.15 -11.46 8.22
CA ASP A 148 11.59 -10.14 7.81
C ASP A 148 10.45 -9.43 7.07
N THR A 149 10.41 -8.09 7.16
CA THR A 149 9.42 -7.27 6.44
C THR A 149 9.54 -7.47 4.92
N HIS A 150 10.78 -7.47 4.43
CA HIS A 150 11.11 -7.94 3.08
C HIS A 150 11.68 -9.35 3.18
N ASP A 151 10.77 -10.33 3.23
CA ASP A 151 11.13 -11.70 3.53
C ASP A 151 11.92 -12.40 2.42
N VAL A 152 12.62 -13.46 2.81
CA VAL A 152 13.39 -14.28 1.89
C VAL A 152 12.48 -15.03 0.92
N GLY A 153 13.00 -15.35 -0.26
CA GLY A 153 12.27 -16.13 -1.26
C GLY A 153 12.66 -15.77 -2.67
N LYS A 154 12.56 -16.73 -3.58
CA LYS A 154 12.86 -16.48 -4.99
C LYS A 154 11.66 -15.83 -5.66
N TYR A 155 11.82 -14.60 -6.14
CA TYR A 155 10.84 -13.97 -7.03
C TYR A 155 10.89 -14.50 -8.47
N LYS A 156 11.97 -15.20 -8.83
CA LYS A 156 12.16 -15.82 -10.14
C LYS A 156 12.70 -17.25 -10.05
N ILE A 157 12.22 -18.12 -10.91
CA ILE A 157 12.74 -19.47 -11.14
C ILE A 157 13.14 -19.55 -12.61
N GLN A 158 14.42 -19.85 -12.89
CA GLN A 158 14.95 -19.92 -14.26
C GLN A 158 14.67 -18.64 -15.08
N GLU A 159 14.88 -17.47 -14.47
CA GLU A 159 14.59 -16.13 -15.03
C GLU A 159 13.10 -15.76 -15.22
N GLU A 160 12.19 -16.72 -15.07
CA GLU A 160 10.75 -16.49 -15.12
C GLU A 160 10.21 -16.10 -13.74
N SER A 161 9.19 -15.23 -13.72
CA SER A 161 8.55 -14.80 -12.47
C SER A 161 7.87 -15.98 -11.77
N HIS A 162 8.05 -16.05 -10.45
CA HIS A 162 7.60 -17.18 -9.62
C HIS A 162 6.07 -17.33 -9.68
N LYS A 163 5.57 -18.57 -9.74
CA LYS A 163 4.14 -18.84 -9.64
C LYS A 163 3.72 -18.95 -8.18
N LEU A 164 2.59 -18.37 -7.82
CA LEU A 164 2.07 -18.44 -6.47
C LEU A 164 1.63 -19.86 -6.12
N GLU A 165 1.96 -20.29 -4.90
CA GLU A 165 1.62 -21.61 -4.38
C GLU A 165 0.79 -21.49 -3.09
N SER A 166 0.08 -22.57 -2.73
CA SER A 166 -0.64 -22.59 -1.46
C SER A 166 0.34 -22.65 -0.30
N GLY A 167 0.15 -21.79 0.71
CA GLY A 167 1.07 -21.64 1.84
C GLY A 167 1.65 -20.23 2.00
N MET A 168 1.61 -19.41 0.95
CA MET A 168 2.00 -17.98 0.98
C MET A 168 0.84 -17.08 1.49
N LEU A 169 0.03 -17.55 2.46
CA LEU A 169 -1.30 -17.00 2.79
C LEU A 169 -2.27 -16.92 1.59
N ILE A 170 -1.97 -17.72 0.57
CA ILE A 170 -2.81 -17.98 -0.58
C ILE A 170 -3.50 -19.32 -0.35
N THR A 171 -4.82 -19.27 -0.22
CA THR A 171 -5.67 -20.45 -0.07
C THR A 171 -6.05 -20.99 -1.45
N LYS A 172 -6.61 -22.20 -1.49
CA LYS A 172 -7.17 -22.77 -2.73
C LYS A 172 -8.27 -21.91 -3.39
N HIS A 173 -8.83 -20.93 -2.66
CA HIS A 173 -9.88 -20.04 -3.13
C HIS A 173 -9.43 -18.59 -3.37
N GLY A 174 -8.16 -18.27 -3.10
CA GLY A 174 -7.61 -16.91 -3.22
C GLY A 174 -6.82 -16.47 -1.97
N ALA A 175 -6.40 -15.21 -1.94
CA ALA A 175 -5.69 -14.63 -0.79
C ALA A 175 -6.58 -14.48 0.44
N GLU A 176 -6.03 -14.78 1.62
CA GLU A 176 -6.62 -14.39 2.90
C GLU A 176 -6.14 -12.99 3.31
N ILE A 177 -7.07 -12.07 3.62
CA ILE A 177 -6.74 -10.68 3.93
C ILE A 177 -6.63 -10.46 5.44
N LEU A 178 -5.41 -10.59 5.96
CA LEU A 178 -5.10 -10.46 7.39
C LEU A 178 -5.31 -9.04 7.96
N THR A 179 -5.28 -8.02 7.09
CA THR A 179 -5.32 -6.60 7.48
C THR A 179 -6.68 -5.95 7.23
N SER A 180 -7.73 -6.76 7.05
CA SER A 180 -9.10 -6.32 6.73
C SER A 180 -9.74 -5.46 7.83
N ARG A 181 -9.25 -5.56 9.07
CA ARG A 181 -9.71 -4.73 10.21
C ARG A 181 -9.25 -3.27 10.14
N ALA A 182 -8.25 -2.96 9.31
CA ALA A 182 -7.83 -1.59 9.06
C ALA A 182 -8.66 -1.01 7.90
N PRO A 183 -9.52 -0.01 8.14
CA PRO A 183 -10.44 0.54 7.15
C PRO A 183 -9.69 1.13 5.95
N LYS A 184 -10.30 1.10 4.77
CA LYS A 184 -9.74 1.69 3.53
C LYS A 184 -10.78 2.25 2.57
N GLN A 185 -12.06 2.12 2.89
CA GLN A 185 -13.09 2.76 2.08
C GLN A 185 -13.15 4.24 2.46
N VAL A 186 -13.28 5.13 1.47
CA VAL A 186 -13.32 6.59 1.68
C VAL A 186 -14.34 6.96 2.78
N ASN A 187 -15.58 6.47 2.63
CA ASN A 187 -16.65 6.76 3.60
C ASN A 187 -16.36 6.24 5.01
N GLU A 188 -15.67 5.11 5.12
CA GLU A 188 -15.30 4.52 6.41
C GLU A 188 -14.21 5.34 7.09
N LEU A 189 -13.18 5.75 6.33
CA LEU A 189 -12.12 6.64 6.81
C LEU A 189 -12.68 7.99 7.27
N GLU A 190 -13.49 8.65 6.45
CA GLU A 190 -14.13 9.92 6.83
C GLU A 190 -15.03 9.77 8.06
N THR A 191 -15.73 8.64 8.20
CA THR A 191 -16.55 8.36 9.38
C THR A 191 -15.70 8.20 10.64
N ILE A 192 -14.61 7.45 10.57
CA ILE A 192 -13.76 7.15 11.74
C ILE A 192 -12.99 8.38 12.20
N ILE A 193 -12.45 9.14 11.24
CA ILE A 193 -11.62 10.32 11.53
C ILE A 193 -12.52 11.51 11.87
N GLY A 194 -13.60 11.73 11.11
CA GLY A 194 -14.52 12.83 11.33
C GLY A 194 -15.30 12.76 12.65
N ARG A 195 -15.47 11.57 13.24
CA ARG A 195 -16.06 11.41 14.59
C ARG A 195 -15.15 11.90 15.73
N ARG A 196 -13.86 12.16 15.45
CA ARG A 196 -12.87 12.55 16.45
C ARG A 196 -12.55 14.05 16.43
N ASN A 197 -13.17 14.82 15.53
CA ASN A 197 -13.04 16.28 15.42
C ASN A 197 -14.21 16.99 16.11
#